data_AF-A0A2S2NKW6-F1
#
_entry.id   AF-A0A2S2NKW6-F1
#
_cell.length_a   1.000
_cell.length_b   1.000
_cell.length_c   1.000
_cell.angle_alpha   90.00
_cell.angle_beta   90.00
_cell.angle_gamma   90.00
#
_symmetry.space_group_name_H-M   'P 1'
#
loop_
_entity.id
_entity.type
_entity.pdbx_description
1 polymer ?
#
loop_
_entity_poly.entity_id
_entity_poly.type
_entity_poly.pdbx_seq_one_letter_code
_entity_poly.pdbx_strand_id
1 'polypeptide(L)'
;MNPDRLEVFSTLKEVTGYINIQGSHEDFKNLSYFRNLEVIGGRTVTEYFASLYIVKTSLTSLGLRSLKKIHSGSVAILENKRLCYAQTIDWESIKKSSEHPKLLQNNKNESLC
;
A
#
# COMPACT_ATOMS: atom_id res chain seq x y z
N MET A 1 15.04 -1.12 12.63
CA MET A 1 15.61 -0.15 11.67
C MET A 1 14.77 1.10 11.74
N ASN A 2 15.38 2.30 11.83
CA ASN A 2 14.60 3.55 11.80
C ASN A 2 14.01 3.76 10.38
N PRO A 3 12.72 4.14 10.25
CA PRO A 3 12.05 4.38 8.96
C PRO A 3 12.69 5.42 8.05
N ASP A 4 13.46 6.39 8.58
CA ASP A 4 14.12 7.42 7.78
C ASP A 4 15.06 6.85 6.70
N ARG A 5 15.58 5.63 6.92
CA ARG A 5 16.38 4.93 5.92
C ARG A 5 15.61 4.60 4.65
N LEU A 6 14.27 4.63 4.68
CA LEU A 6 13.42 4.40 3.51
C LEU A 6 13.38 5.62 2.57
N GLU A 7 13.92 6.79 2.95
CA GLU A 7 13.97 7.98 2.09
C GLU A 7 14.74 7.75 0.79
N VAL A 8 15.57 6.70 0.72
CA VAL A 8 16.18 6.22 -0.53
C VAL A 8 15.17 5.89 -1.63
N PHE A 9 13.91 5.57 -1.27
CA PHE A 9 12.82 5.30 -2.21
C PHE A 9 12.09 6.56 -2.69
N SER A 10 12.50 7.74 -2.24
CA SER A 10 11.85 9.00 -2.61
C SER A 10 11.82 9.25 -4.11
N THR A 11 12.79 8.73 -4.87
CA THR A 11 12.84 8.88 -6.34
C THR A 11 12.22 7.71 -7.10
N LEU A 12 11.79 6.67 -6.40
CA LEU A 12 11.19 5.48 -7.00
C LEU A 12 9.86 5.84 -7.67
N LYS A 13 9.75 5.57 -8.97
CA LYS A 13 8.54 5.80 -9.77
C LYS A 13 7.80 4.54 -10.16
N GLU A 14 8.50 3.43 -10.31
CA GLU A 14 7.91 2.19 -10.79
C GLU A 14 8.51 0.98 -10.08
N VAL A 15 7.64 0.03 -9.72
CA VAL A 15 8.02 -1.30 -9.27
C VAL A 15 7.41 -2.30 -10.25
N THR A 16 8.23 -3.10 -10.94
CA THR A 16 7.74 -4.04 -11.96
C THR A 16 7.07 -5.29 -11.35
N GLY A 17 7.46 -5.67 -10.14
CA GLY A 17 6.90 -6.77 -9.36
C GLY A 17 5.78 -6.30 -8.42
N TYR A 18 5.93 -6.61 -7.14
CA TYR A 18 5.01 -6.23 -6.07
C TYR A 18 5.72 -5.39 -4.99
N ILE A 19 4.91 -4.75 -4.14
CA ILE A 19 5.34 -4.10 -2.90
C ILE A 19 4.73 -4.86 -1.73
N ASN A 20 5.57 -5.31 -0.80
CA ASN A 20 5.17 -5.98 0.44
C ASN A 20 5.72 -5.19 1.63
N ILE A 21 4.82 -4.64 2.44
CA ILE A 21 5.15 -3.82 3.60
C ILE A 21 4.57 -4.48 4.83
N GLN A 22 5.47 -4.98 5.67
CA GLN A 22 5.18 -5.55 6.97
C GLN A 22 6.21 -5.03 7.96
N GLY A 23 5.75 -4.62 9.14
CA GLY A 23 6.61 -4.07 10.17
C GLY A 23 6.02 -2.84 10.83
N SER A 24 6.44 -2.61 12.07
CA SER A 24 5.97 -1.52 12.91
C SER A 24 7.13 -0.76 13.52
N HIS A 25 6.97 0.55 13.62
CA HIS A 25 7.88 1.46 14.31
C HIS A 25 7.08 2.67 14.78
N GLU A 26 7.49 3.31 15.87
CA GLU A 26 6.76 4.48 16.38
C GLU A 26 6.67 5.60 15.33
N ASP A 27 7.77 5.88 14.61
CA ASP A 27 7.82 6.88 13.53
C ASP A 27 7.27 6.41 12.18
N PHE A 28 6.95 5.13 12.00
CA PHE A 28 6.44 4.61 10.74
C PHE A 28 4.92 4.84 10.64
N LYS A 29 4.55 6.08 10.31
CA LYS A 29 3.15 6.56 10.28
C LYS A 29 2.51 6.59 8.89
N ASN A 30 3.31 6.70 7.83
CA ASN A 30 2.83 6.70 6.45
C ASN A 30 3.94 6.22 5.48
N LEU A 31 3.59 6.10 4.20
CA LEU A 31 4.48 5.67 3.11
C LEU A 31 4.95 6.86 2.24
N SER A 32 5.10 8.06 2.82
CA SER A 32 5.61 9.23 2.08
C SER A 32 7.01 9.03 1.49
N TYR A 33 7.78 8.07 2.00
CA TYR A 33 9.02 7.59 1.38
C TYR A 33 8.83 7.12 -0.07
N PHE A 34 7.61 6.69 -0.44
CA PHE A 34 7.21 6.29 -1.79
C PHE A 34 6.36 7.37 -2.49
N ARG A 35 6.50 8.64 -2.10
CA ARG A 35 5.66 9.74 -2.61
C ARG A 35 5.67 9.92 -4.13
N ASN A 36 6.73 9.48 -4.81
CA ASN A 36 6.86 9.54 -6.26
C ASN A 36 6.53 8.21 -6.96
N LEU A 37 6.12 7.17 -6.23
CA LEU A 37 5.71 5.91 -6.82
C LEU A 37 4.44 6.12 -7.64
N GLU A 38 4.51 5.84 -8.93
CA GLU A 38 3.44 6.03 -9.88
C GLU A 38 2.80 4.70 -10.30
N VAL A 39 3.62 3.64 -10.45
CA VAL A 39 3.19 2.37 -11.07
C VAL A 39 3.67 1.15 -10.29
N ILE A 40 2.77 0.19 -10.11
CA ILE A 40 3.10 -1.19 -9.69
C ILE A 40 2.72 -2.15 -10.83
N GLY A 41 3.69 -2.94 -11.29
CA GLY A 41 3.58 -3.78 -12.47
C GLY A 41 2.85 -5.10 -12.24
N GLY A 42 3.06 -5.75 -11.09
CA GLY A 42 2.43 -7.02 -10.76
C GLY A 42 2.87 -8.19 -11.65
N ARG A 43 4.09 -8.15 -12.22
CA ARG A 43 4.66 -9.31 -12.95
C ARG A 43 4.88 -10.52 -12.05
N THR A 44 5.07 -10.25 -10.77
CA THR A 44 5.09 -11.21 -9.67
C THR A 44 4.15 -10.68 -8.58
N VAL A 45 3.52 -11.57 -7.83
CA VAL A 45 2.54 -11.23 -6.79
C VAL A 45 2.82 -11.98 -5.48
N THR A 46 2.30 -11.48 -4.37
CA THR A 46 2.38 -12.11 -3.04
C THR A 46 1.20 -13.04 -2.79
N GLU A 47 1.03 -13.45 -1.53
CA GLU A 47 -0.24 -13.95 -0.98
C GLU A 47 -1.42 -13.09 -1.45
N TYR A 48 -2.59 -13.74 -1.59
CA TYR A 48 -3.81 -13.13 -2.13
C TYR A 48 -3.67 -12.54 -3.55
N PHE A 49 -2.66 -12.99 -4.30
CA PHE A 49 -2.31 -12.44 -5.61
C PHE A 49 -2.06 -10.93 -5.58
N ALA A 50 -1.59 -10.40 -4.45
CA ALA A 50 -1.44 -8.97 -4.27
C ALA A 50 -0.15 -8.43 -4.90
N SER A 51 -0.29 -7.32 -5.61
CA SER A 51 0.84 -6.51 -6.07
C SER A 51 1.12 -5.33 -5.13
N LEU A 52 0.13 -4.94 -4.31
CA LEU A 52 0.31 -4.09 -3.15
C LEU A 52 -0.18 -4.83 -1.89
N TYR A 53 0.74 -5.25 -1.03
CA TYR A 53 0.48 -6.00 0.19
C TYR A 53 0.97 -5.22 1.42
N ILE A 54 0.06 -4.77 2.28
CA ILE A 54 0.37 -3.96 3.47
C ILE A 54 -0.30 -4.57 4.69
N VAL A 55 0.48 -5.21 5.56
CA VAL A 55 -0.07 -6.02 6.66
C VAL A 55 0.64 -5.73 7.98
N LYS A 56 -0.14 -5.67 9.08
CA LYS A 56 0.37 -5.54 10.46
C LYS A 56 1.37 -4.40 10.64
N THR A 57 1.05 -3.23 10.11
CA THR A 57 1.90 -2.03 10.23
C THR A 57 1.43 -1.07 11.32
N SER A 58 2.30 -0.10 11.67
CA SER A 58 1.98 1.03 12.54
C SER A 58 1.41 2.25 11.81
N LEU A 59 1.13 2.13 10.51
CA LEU A 59 0.68 3.22 9.65
C LEU A 59 -0.66 3.79 10.15
N THR A 60 -0.79 5.12 10.06
CA THR A 60 -2.03 5.86 10.30
C THR A 60 -2.67 6.34 9.01
N SER A 61 -1.89 6.47 7.94
CA SER A 61 -2.35 6.78 6.58
C SER A 61 -1.40 6.15 5.55
N LEU A 62 -1.85 5.98 4.30
CA LEU A 62 -0.99 5.40 3.26
C LEU A 62 0.01 6.42 2.71
N GLY A 63 -0.42 7.59 2.24
CA GLY A 63 0.52 8.61 1.72
C GLY A 63 1.13 8.30 0.33
N LEU A 64 0.59 7.32 -0.40
CA LEU A 64 0.98 6.97 -1.77
C LEU A 64 0.39 7.95 -2.81
N ARG A 65 0.76 9.23 -2.71
CA ARG A 65 0.07 10.33 -3.41
C ARG A 65 0.19 10.31 -4.94
N SER A 66 1.25 9.74 -5.49
CA SER A 66 1.47 9.67 -6.94
C SER A 66 1.01 8.35 -7.57
N LEU A 67 0.56 7.38 -6.75
CA LEU A 67 0.20 6.06 -7.24
C LEU A 67 -1.05 6.18 -8.10
N LYS A 68 -0.88 5.93 -9.40
CA LYS A 68 -1.94 6.07 -10.40
C LYS A 68 -2.29 4.75 -11.09
N LYS A 69 -1.45 3.72 -10.97
CA LYS A 69 -1.67 2.48 -11.70
C LYS A 69 -1.12 1.24 -11.02
N ILE A 70 -1.95 0.21 -10.97
CA ILE A 70 -1.57 -1.17 -10.68
C ILE A 70 -1.95 -2.02 -11.88
N HIS A 71 -0.95 -2.54 -12.60
CA HIS A 71 -1.15 -3.24 -13.87
C HIS A 71 -1.79 -4.61 -13.72
N SER A 72 -1.34 -5.40 -12.74
CA SER A 72 -1.84 -6.73 -12.43
C SER A 72 -1.79 -6.99 -10.92
N GLY A 73 -2.55 -7.98 -10.46
CA GLY A 73 -2.66 -8.35 -9.05
C GLY A 73 -3.70 -7.55 -8.26
N SER A 74 -3.95 -8.00 -7.04
CA SER A 74 -4.87 -7.39 -6.09
C SER A 74 -4.18 -6.33 -5.23
N VAL A 75 -5.00 -5.59 -4.47
CA VAL A 75 -4.53 -4.75 -3.36
C VAL A 75 -5.02 -5.40 -2.08
N ALA A 76 -4.12 -5.74 -1.17
CA ALA A 76 -4.44 -6.33 0.11
C ALA A 76 -3.81 -5.51 1.24
N ILE A 77 -4.67 -4.90 2.05
CA ILE A 77 -4.30 -4.04 3.18
C ILE A 77 -5.04 -4.57 4.40
N LEU A 78 -4.31 -5.28 5.27
CA LEU A 78 -4.90 -6.11 6.30
C LEU A 78 -4.30 -5.83 7.68
N GLU A 79 -5.14 -5.88 8.72
CA GLU A 79 -4.68 -5.85 10.11
C GLU A 79 -3.89 -4.60 10.54
N ASN A 80 -4.03 -3.48 9.82
CA ASN A 80 -3.37 -2.22 10.19
C ASN A 80 -4.26 -1.44 11.17
N LYS A 81 -4.14 -1.76 12.47
CA LYS A 81 -5.08 -1.31 13.53
C LYS A 81 -5.21 0.21 13.69
N ARG A 82 -4.24 0.98 13.19
CA ARG A 82 -4.24 2.45 13.26
C ARG A 82 -4.49 3.13 11.92
N LEU A 83 -4.55 2.37 10.83
CA LEU A 83 -4.60 2.90 9.47
C LEU A 83 -6.01 3.40 9.14
N CYS A 84 -6.09 4.67 8.78
CA CYS A 84 -7.29 5.34 8.29
C CYS A 84 -7.21 5.60 6.78
N TYR A 85 -8.38 5.89 6.20
CA TYR A 85 -8.55 6.38 4.83
C TYR A 85 -8.13 5.41 3.70
N ALA A 86 -7.80 4.15 4.02
CA ALA A 86 -7.53 3.16 2.98
C ALA A 86 -8.79 2.81 2.18
N GLN A 87 -9.96 2.84 2.82
CA GLN A 87 -11.26 2.56 2.22
C GLN A 87 -11.79 3.70 1.36
N THR A 88 -11.37 4.94 1.61
CA THR A 88 -11.82 6.12 0.85
C THR A 88 -11.13 6.25 -0.51
N ILE A 89 -10.09 5.43 -0.75
CA ILE A 89 -9.37 5.40 -2.02
C ILE A 89 -10.17 4.58 -3.02
N ASP A 90 -10.37 5.15 -4.21
CA ASP A 90 -10.94 4.45 -5.34
C ASP A 90 -9.90 3.51 -5.98
N TRP A 91 -9.71 2.36 -5.35
CA TRP A 91 -8.79 1.34 -5.84
C TRP A 91 -9.19 0.75 -7.20
N GLU A 92 -10.44 0.85 -7.61
CA GLU A 92 -10.90 0.32 -8.90
C GLU A 92 -10.47 1.22 -10.07
N SER A 93 -10.30 2.54 -9.86
CA SER A 93 -9.69 3.40 -10.88
C SER A 93 -8.16 3.24 -10.97
N ILE A 94 -7.51 2.78 -9.89
CA ILE A 94 -6.05 2.54 -9.86
C ILE A 94 -5.70 1.16 -10.43
N LYS A 95 -6.51 0.13 -10.14
CA LYS A 95 -6.28 -1.24 -10.60
C LYS A 95 -6.80 -1.42 -12.02
N LYS A 96 -5.96 -1.93 -12.91
CA LYS A 96 -6.39 -2.31 -14.27
C LYS A 96 -7.08 -3.68 -14.31
N SER A 97 -6.66 -4.62 -13.46
CA SER A 97 -7.23 -5.97 -13.43
C SER A 97 -8.49 -6.02 -12.57
N SER A 98 -9.58 -6.50 -13.18
CA SER A 98 -10.86 -6.83 -12.53
C SER A 98 -10.89 -8.24 -11.96
N GLU A 99 -9.89 -9.07 -12.25
CA GLU A 99 -9.88 -10.51 -11.89
C GLU A 99 -9.69 -10.74 -10.39
N HIS A 100 -9.10 -9.78 -9.68
CA HIS A 100 -8.83 -9.91 -8.25
C HIS A 100 -9.36 -8.71 -7.48
N PRO A 101 -10.34 -8.88 -6.57
CA PRO A 101 -10.89 -7.78 -5.79
C PRO A 101 -9.87 -7.25 -4.79
N LYS A 102 -10.06 -6.00 -4.35
CA LYS A 102 -9.31 -5.45 -3.22
C LYS A 102 -9.71 -6.12 -1.91
N LEU A 103 -8.75 -6.33 -1.01
CA LEU A 103 -8.95 -6.89 0.32
C LEU A 103 -8.56 -5.85 1.37
N LEU A 104 -9.55 -5.19 1.95
CA LEU A 104 -9.38 -4.22 3.02
C LEU A 104 -10.09 -4.74 4.27
N GLN A 105 -9.36 -5.36 5.19
CA GLN A 105 -9.96 -6.01 6.36
C GLN A 105 -9.16 -5.76 7.64
N ASN A 106 -9.84 -5.75 8.79
CA ASN A 106 -9.22 -5.63 10.11
C ASN A 106 -8.31 -4.39 10.31
N ASN A 107 -8.48 -3.36 9.48
CA ASN A 107 -7.89 -2.03 9.65
C ASN A 107 -8.71 -1.20 10.66
N LYS A 108 -8.31 0.05 10.92
CA LYS A 108 -9.09 0.92 11.81
C LYS A 108 -10.48 1.18 11.21
N ASN A 109 -11.51 1.16 12.05
CA ASN A 109 -12.88 1.46 11.63
C ASN A 109 -12.96 2.90 11.12
N GLU A 110 -13.59 3.08 9.95
CA GLU A 110 -13.79 4.37 9.31
C GLU A 110 -14.49 5.39 10.20
N SER A 111 -15.46 4.98 11.02
CA SER A 111 -16.16 5.90 11.93
C SER A 111 -15.31 6.40 13.10
N LEU A 112 -14.15 5.77 13.33
CA LEU A 112 -13.16 6.18 14.34
C LEU A 112 -11.96 6.90 13.70
N CYS A 113 -12.02 7.09 12.40
CA CYS A 113 -11.19 8.00 11.63
C CYS A 113 -11.95 9.33 11.43
#